data_AF-A0A950S383-F1
#
_entry.id   AF-A0A950S383-F1
#
_cell.length_a   1.000
_cell.length_b   1.000
_cell.length_c   1.000
_cell.angle_alpha   90.00
_cell.angle_beta   90.00
_cell.angle_gamma   90.00
#
_symmetry.space_group_name_H-M   'P 1'
#
loop_
_entity.id
_entity.type
_entity.pdbx_description
1 polymer ?
#
loop_
_entity_poly.entity_id
_entity_poly.type
_entity_poly.pdbx_seq_one_letter_code
_entity_poly.pdbx_strand_id
1 'polypeptide(L)'
;MTASPTRIRELFLDPRPSYSPAEAAEAVGMAIEDVWGANALGELETDESGDIPWAELVSFAMDFWDQEEVEAALGDDLADVLPELLRLDELAVRIPRLEIAALERIAVRDGRSVDAVLARELRELVSSESAWLSAGIPGFAQALNWPE
;
A
#
# COMPACT_ATOMS: atom_id res chain seq x y z
N MET A 1 5.50 10.85 -2.85
CA MET A 1 4.48 11.87 -3.19
C MET A 1 3.48 11.84 -2.06
N THR A 2 3.08 12.99 -1.51
CA THR A 2 2.04 12.98 -0.47
C THR A 2 0.67 12.93 -1.13
N ALA A 3 -0.13 11.92 -0.81
CA ALA A 3 -1.46 11.76 -1.36
C ALA A 3 -2.42 12.86 -0.87
N SER A 4 -3.40 13.24 -1.68
CA SER A 4 -4.48 14.09 -1.18
C SER A 4 -5.42 13.25 -0.31
N PRO A 5 -5.74 13.64 0.93
CA PRO A 5 -6.68 12.89 1.77
C PRO A 5 -8.03 12.66 1.11
N THR A 6 -8.52 13.62 0.30
CA THR A 6 -9.77 13.47 -0.47
C THR A 6 -9.68 12.32 -1.48
N ARG A 7 -8.55 12.19 -2.19
CA ARG A 7 -8.37 11.13 -3.20
C ARG A 7 -8.28 9.75 -2.57
N ILE A 8 -7.55 9.63 -1.45
CA ILE A 8 -7.51 8.39 -0.67
C ILE A 8 -8.95 8.00 -0.32
N ARG A 9 -9.69 8.91 0.32
CA ARG A 9 -11.08 8.64 0.73
C ARG A 9 -11.97 8.23 -0.46
N GLU A 10 -11.88 8.93 -1.59
CA GLU A 10 -12.66 8.58 -2.79
C GLU A 10 -12.33 7.17 -3.30
N LEU A 11 -11.04 6.84 -3.43
CA LEU A 11 -10.62 5.52 -3.94
C LEU A 11 -11.06 4.36 -3.03
N PHE A 12 -11.09 4.58 -1.72
CA PHE A 12 -11.37 3.53 -0.72
C PHE A 12 -12.84 3.46 -0.29
N LEU A 13 -13.54 4.59 -0.16
CA LEU A 13 -14.90 4.66 0.38
C LEU A 13 -15.98 4.66 -0.70
N ASP A 14 -15.66 5.05 -1.93
CA ASP A 14 -16.56 5.01 -3.08
C ASP A 14 -15.94 4.27 -4.26
N PRO A 15 -15.59 2.97 -4.08
CA PRO A 15 -14.87 2.22 -5.09
C PRO A 15 -15.77 1.94 -6.31
N ARG A 16 -15.27 2.33 -7.49
CA ARG A 16 -15.80 1.83 -8.76
C ARG A 16 -15.17 0.47 -9.06
N PRO A 17 -15.88 -0.47 -9.73
CA PRO A 17 -15.31 -1.79 -10.05
C PRO A 17 -14.04 -1.72 -10.90
N SER A 18 -13.98 -0.77 -11.83
CA SER A 18 -12.84 -0.51 -12.70
C SER A 18 -12.73 0.98 -13.05
N TYR A 19 -11.56 1.38 -13.52
CA TYR A 19 -11.19 2.75 -13.84
C TYR A 19 -10.53 2.77 -15.22
N SER A 20 -10.96 3.66 -16.11
CA SER A 20 -10.15 3.95 -17.30
C SER A 20 -8.79 4.54 -16.89
N PRO A 21 -7.75 4.50 -17.74
CA PRO A 21 -6.43 5.04 -17.41
C PRO A 21 -6.44 6.52 -16.98
N ALA A 22 -7.35 7.33 -17.55
CA ALA A 22 -7.50 8.73 -17.16
C ALA A 22 -8.10 8.89 -15.76
N GLU A 23 -9.09 8.07 -15.43
CA GLU A 23 -9.73 8.05 -14.12
C GLU A 23 -8.80 7.51 -13.04
N ALA A 24 -8.00 6.50 -13.37
CA ALA A 24 -6.96 5.98 -12.49
C ALA A 24 -5.93 7.08 -12.18
N ALA A 25 -5.43 7.78 -13.20
CA ALA A 25 -4.48 8.88 -13.02
C ALA A 25 -5.03 9.99 -12.10
N GLU A 26 -6.30 10.34 -12.27
CA GLU A 26 -6.98 11.30 -11.38
C GLU A 26 -7.09 10.78 -9.94
N ALA A 27 -7.50 9.52 -9.78
CA ALA A 27 -7.66 8.87 -8.47
C ALA A 27 -6.35 8.79 -7.68
N VAL A 28 -5.23 8.47 -8.33
CA VAL A 28 -3.92 8.40 -7.65
C VAL A 28 -3.15 9.72 -7.65
N GLY A 29 -3.65 10.73 -8.38
CA GLY A 29 -3.03 12.05 -8.49
C GLY A 29 -1.73 12.06 -9.31
N MET A 30 -1.66 11.21 -10.34
CA MET A 30 -0.52 11.09 -11.26
C MET A 30 -0.84 11.66 -12.65
N ALA A 31 0.20 11.85 -13.47
CA ALA A 31 -0.02 12.14 -14.89
C ALA A 31 -0.49 10.87 -15.61
N ILE A 32 -1.31 11.02 -16.64
CA ILE A 32 -1.81 9.86 -17.40
C ILE A 32 -0.67 9.10 -18.09
N GLU A 33 0.39 9.81 -18.47
CA GLU A 33 1.60 9.22 -19.04
C GLU A 33 2.32 8.30 -18.06
N ASP A 34 2.29 8.60 -16.76
CA ASP A 34 2.91 7.77 -15.72
C ASP A 34 2.10 6.47 -15.54
N VAL A 35 0.77 6.55 -15.57
CA VAL A 35 -0.12 5.37 -15.52
C VAL A 35 0.11 4.45 -16.73
N TRP A 36 0.22 5.03 -17.93
CA TRP A 36 0.53 4.27 -19.13
C TRP A 36 1.94 3.67 -19.08
N GLY A 37 2.90 4.40 -18.49
CA GLY A 37 4.25 3.91 -18.24
C GLY A 37 4.24 2.69 -17.33
N ALA A 38 3.54 2.76 -16.20
CA ALA A 38 3.38 1.64 -15.26
C ALA A 38 2.75 0.42 -15.95
N ASN A 39 1.70 0.62 -16.74
CA ASN A 39 1.08 -0.46 -17.50
C ASN A 39 2.03 -1.10 -18.53
N ALA A 40 2.81 -0.29 -19.25
CA ALA A 40 3.79 -0.79 -20.20
C ALA A 40 4.94 -1.59 -19.54
N LEU A 41 5.23 -1.30 -18.27
CA LEU A 41 6.22 -2.01 -17.45
C LEU A 41 5.64 -3.24 -16.74
N GLY A 42 4.31 -3.44 -16.78
CA GLY A 42 3.62 -4.50 -16.06
C GLY A 42 3.51 -4.23 -14.55
N GLU A 43 3.69 -2.98 -14.12
CA GLU A 43 3.49 -2.54 -12.74
C GLU A 43 2.03 -2.20 -12.44
N LEU A 44 1.20 -2.09 -13.49
CA LEU A 44 -0.23 -1.86 -13.37
C LEU A 44 -0.98 -2.64 -14.46
N GLU A 45 -1.81 -3.59 -14.07
CA GLU A 45 -2.54 -4.44 -14.99
C GLU A 45 -3.92 -3.87 -15.38
N THR A 46 -4.36 -4.22 -16.60
CA THR A 46 -5.71 -3.89 -17.10
C THR A 46 -6.48 -5.17 -17.37
N ASP A 47 -7.80 -5.11 -17.22
CA ASP A 47 -8.70 -6.17 -17.63
C ASP A 47 -8.80 -6.30 -19.17
N GLU A 48 -9.64 -7.22 -19.64
CA GLU A 48 -9.84 -7.47 -21.09
C GLU A 48 -10.41 -6.25 -21.84
N SER A 49 -11.04 -5.30 -21.13
CA SER A 49 -11.60 -4.07 -21.70
C SER A 49 -10.56 -2.95 -21.80
N GLY A 50 -9.40 -3.13 -21.15
CA GLY A 50 -8.37 -2.10 -21.02
C GLY A 50 -8.59 -1.15 -19.84
N ASP A 51 -9.53 -1.47 -18.95
CA ASP A 51 -9.76 -0.73 -17.71
C ASP A 51 -8.95 -1.35 -16.57
N ILE A 52 -8.60 -0.55 -15.56
CA ILE A 52 -7.82 -0.96 -14.40
C ILE A 52 -8.79 -1.38 -13.29
N PRO A 53 -8.75 -2.64 -12.82
CA PRO A 53 -9.58 -3.07 -11.69
C PRO A 53 -9.27 -2.26 -10.43
N TRP A 54 -10.27 -2.05 -9.56
CA TRP A 54 -10.06 -1.33 -8.31
C TRP A 54 -8.95 -1.92 -7.44
N ALA A 55 -8.93 -3.25 -7.29
CA ALA A 55 -7.93 -3.95 -6.49
C ALA A 55 -6.51 -3.65 -6.99
N GLU A 56 -6.31 -3.73 -8.31
CA GLU A 56 -5.05 -3.40 -8.95
C GLU A 56 -4.65 -1.94 -8.75
N LEU A 57 -5.59 -1.00 -8.90
CA LEU A 57 -5.34 0.41 -8.68
C LEU A 57 -4.98 0.72 -7.21
N VAL A 58 -5.62 0.06 -6.25
CA VAL A 58 -5.32 0.20 -4.83
C VAL A 58 -3.93 -0.37 -4.51
N SER A 59 -3.61 -1.58 -4.99
CA SER A 59 -2.29 -2.18 -4.83
C SER A 59 -1.19 -1.24 -5.36
N PHE A 60 -1.37 -0.75 -6.59
CA PHE A 60 -0.47 0.23 -7.19
C PHE A 60 -0.36 1.52 -6.36
N ALA A 61 -1.48 2.09 -5.90
CA ALA A 61 -1.45 3.30 -5.08
C ALA A 61 -0.68 3.11 -3.76
N MET A 62 -0.83 1.94 -3.13
CA MET A 62 -0.18 1.60 -1.86
C MET A 62 1.34 1.42 -1.97
N ASP A 63 1.90 1.26 -3.17
CA ASP A 63 3.35 1.30 -3.40
C ASP A 63 3.94 2.71 -3.27
N PHE A 64 3.10 3.74 -3.45
CA PHE A 64 3.53 5.14 -3.40
C PHE A 64 3.07 5.86 -2.14
N TRP A 65 1.85 5.57 -1.68
CA TRP A 65 1.24 6.19 -0.52
C TRP A 65 1.75 5.55 0.77
N ASP A 66 2.12 6.40 1.73
CA ASP A 66 2.49 5.90 3.05
C ASP A 66 1.21 5.43 3.77
N GLN A 67 1.25 4.22 4.34
CA GLN A 67 0.08 3.63 5.00
C GLN A 67 -0.46 4.51 6.14
N GLU A 68 0.41 5.23 6.85
CA GLU A 68 0.02 6.19 7.87
C GLU A 68 -0.85 7.32 7.29
N GLU A 69 -0.52 7.82 6.10
CA GLU A 69 -1.32 8.84 5.41
C GLU A 69 -2.69 8.27 5.00
N VAL A 70 -2.73 7.01 4.56
CA VAL A 70 -3.97 6.31 4.19
C VAL A 70 -4.88 6.14 5.40
N GLU A 71 -4.37 5.58 6.50
CA GLU A 71 -5.16 5.38 7.71
C GLU A 71 -5.65 6.70 8.31
N ALA A 72 -4.79 7.74 8.31
CA ALA A 72 -5.17 9.07 8.77
C ALA A 72 -6.28 9.71 7.92
N ALA A 73 -6.26 9.49 6.60
CA ALA A 73 -7.29 10.00 5.69
C ALA A 73 -8.63 9.25 5.83
N LEU A 74 -8.58 7.94 6.09
CA LEU A 74 -9.78 7.13 6.31
C LEU A 74 -10.42 7.42 7.67
N GLY A 75 -9.62 7.66 8.71
CA GLY A 75 -10.10 8.03 10.03
C GLY A 75 -11.07 7.00 10.60
N ASP A 76 -12.27 7.44 11.00
CA ASP A 76 -13.28 6.57 11.60
C ASP A 76 -13.80 5.48 10.62
N ASP A 77 -13.66 5.69 9.32
CA ASP A 77 -14.09 4.74 8.28
C ASP A 77 -13.06 3.62 8.04
N LEU A 78 -11.86 3.72 8.63
CA LEU A 78 -10.76 2.76 8.42
C LEU A 78 -11.18 1.31 8.67
N ALA A 79 -12.01 1.11 9.70
CA ALA A 79 -12.41 -0.22 10.13
C ALA A 79 -13.30 -0.96 9.12
N ASP A 80 -13.99 -0.21 8.25
CA ASP A 80 -14.89 -0.75 7.24
C ASP A 80 -14.17 -1.03 5.91
N VAL A 81 -12.97 -0.45 5.71
CA VAL A 81 -12.20 -0.57 4.45
C VAL A 81 -11.04 -1.56 4.58
N LEU A 82 -10.19 -1.39 5.60
CA LEU A 82 -8.97 -2.19 5.74
C LEU A 82 -9.20 -3.38 6.70
N PRO A 83 -8.78 -4.60 6.31
CA PRO A 83 -8.72 -5.74 7.21
C PRO A 83 -7.93 -5.42 8.49
N GLU A 84 -8.36 -5.92 9.63
CA GLU A 84 -7.71 -5.66 10.93
C GLU A 84 -6.20 -5.97 10.90
N LEU A 85 -5.81 -7.09 10.30
CA LEU A 85 -4.40 -7.50 10.19
C LEU A 85 -3.55 -6.61 9.27
N LEU A 86 -4.18 -5.75 8.46
CA LEU A 86 -3.48 -4.78 7.64
C LEU A 86 -3.34 -3.42 8.30
N ARG A 87 -3.99 -3.15 9.43
CA ARG A 87 -3.93 -1.83 10.09
C ARG A 87 -2.60 -1.66 10.85
N LEU A 88 -2.10 -0.43 10.92
CA LEU A 88 -0.89 -0.11 11.66
C LEU A 88 -1.11 -0.31 13.16
N ASP A 89 -0.06 -0.80 13.83
CA ASP A 89 0.02 -0.90 15.27
C ASP A 89 1.46 -0.60 15.73
N GLU A 90 1.61 -0.18 16.98
CA GLU A 90 2.91 0.19 17.54
C GLU A 90 3.68 -1.04 18.03
N LEU A 91 4.90 -1.23 17.51
CA LEU A 91 5.80 -2.29 17.94
C LEU A 91 7.09 -1.70 18.56
N ALA A 92 7.22 -1.80 19.89
CA ALA A 92 8.42 -1.36 20.59
C ALA A 92 9.46 -2.50 20.72
N VAL A 93 10.60 -2.37 20.05
CA VAL A 93 11.69 -3.37 20.06
C VAL A 93 13.01 -2.82 20.60
N ARG A 94 13.84 -3.71 21.14
CA ARG A 94 15.24 -3.41 21.48
C ARG A 94 16.15 -4.04 20.43
N ILE A 95 16.78 -3.19 19.62
CA ILE A 95 17.76 -3.60 18.60
C ILE A 95 19.12 -2.93 18.89
N PRO A 96 20.23 -3.47 18.38
CA PRO A 96 21.52 -2.84 18.57
C PRO A 96 21.60 -1.46 17.88
N ARG A 97 22.51 -0.61 18.37
CA ARG A 97 22.65 0.77 17.89
C ARG A 97 23.13 0.86 16.44
N LEU A 98 23.76 -0.19 15.94
CA LEU A 98 24.24 -0.27 14.56
C LEU A 98 23.07 -0.24 13.58
N GLU A 99 22.04 -1.02 13.85
CA GLU A 99 20.83 -1.16 13.04
C GLU A 99 20.03 0.13 13.04
N ILE A 100 19.88 0.78 14.20
CA ILE A 100 19.24 2.11 14.29
C ILE A 100 19.96 3.11 13.37
N ALA A 101 21.29 3.20 13.48
CA ALA A 101 22.08 4.12 12.65
C ALA A 101 21.99 3.77 11.15
N ALA A 102 21.90 2.48 10.79
CA ALA A 102 21.73 2.05 9.42
C ALA A 102 20.35 2.46 8.88
N LEU A 103 19.28 2.19 9.63
CA LEU A 103 17.90 2.55 9.27
C LEU A 103 17.76 4.06 9.09
N GLU A 104 18.30 4.88 10.00
CA GLU A 104 18.30 6.35 9.88
C GLU A 104 18.98 6.83 8.59
N ARG A 105 20.10 6.20 8.18
CA ARG A 105 20.80 6.57 6.94
C ARG A 105 20.05 6.14 5.68
N ILE A 106 19.41 4.98 5.71
CA ILE A 106 18.58 4.48 4.61
C ILE A 106 17.36 5.38 4.44
N ALA A 107 16.66 5.70 5.54
CA ALA A 107 15.51 6.60 5.57
C ALA A 107 15.84 7.96 4.94
N VAL A 108 16.97 8.57 5.32
CA VAL A 108 17.44 9.84 4.72
C VAL A 108 17.74 9.70 3.22
N ARG A 109 18.40 8.61 2.80
CA ARG A 109 18.74 8.36 1.39
C ARG A 109 17.46 8.23 0.54
N ASP A 110 16.46 7.55 1.06
CA ASP A 110 15.23 7.20 0.34
C ASP A 110 14.13 8.26 0.51
N GLY A 111 14.35 9.27 1.35
CA GLY A 111 13.37 10.33 1.63
C GLY A 111 12.14 9.83 2.38
N ARG A 112 12.30 8.79 3.23
CA ARG A 112 11.24 8.11 3.98
C ARG A 112 11.49 8.22 5.49
N SER A 113 10.51 7.85 6.31
CA SER A 113 10.70 7.67 7.76
C SER A 113 11.44 6.36 8.07
N VAL A 114 11.99 6.24 9.28
CA VAL A 114 12.57 4.98 9.76
C VAL A 114 11.51 3.88 9.81
N ASP A 115 10.28 4.23 10.21
CA ASP A 115 9.17 3.30 10.33
C ASP A 115 8.77 2.74 8.96
N ALA A 116 8.71 3.57 7.92
CA ALA A 116 8.43 3.13 6.55
C ALA A 116 9.51 2.17 6.02
N VAL A 117 10.78 2.44 6.31
CA VAL A 117 11.88 1.52 5.94
C VAL A 117 11.72 0.19 6.67
N LEU A 118 11.51 0.21 7.99
CA LEU A 118 11.39 -1.01 8.79
C LEU A 118 10.14 -1.82 8.41
N ALA A 119 9.01 -1.15 8.16
CA ALA A 119 7.76 -1.79 7.74
C ALA A 119 7.93 -2.55 6.42
N ARG A 120 8.70 -2.02 5.46
CA ARG A 120 9.02 -2.72 4.21
C ARG A 120 9.79 -4.02 4.47
N GLU A 121 10.85 -3.97 5.26
CA GLU A 121 11.66 -5.15 5.57
C GLU A 121 10.83 -6.21 6.34
N LEU A 122 9.95 -5.78 7.24
CA LEU A 122 9.01 -6.68 7.92
C LEU A 122 7.99 -7.29 6.96
N ARG A 123 7.50 -6.54 5.97
CA ARG A 123 6.60 -7.06 4.92
C ARG A 123 7.29 -8.12 4.07
N GLU A 124 8.55 -7.92 3.71
CA GLU A 124 9.35 -8.95 3.01
C GLU A 124 9.49 -10.23 3.83
N LEU A 125 9.78 -10.10 5.14
CA LEU A 125 9.81 -11.24 6.05
C LEU A 125 8.46 -11.97 6.09
N VAL A 126 7.36 -11.24 6.29
CA VAL A 126 5.99 -11.78 6.33
C VAL A 126 5.64 -12.50 5.02
N SER A 127 6.01 -11.94 3.87
CA SER A 127 5.81 -12.55 2.56
C SER A 127 6.58 -13.86 2.42
N SER A 128 7.85 -13.89 2.84
CA SER A 128 8.69 -15.09 2.77
C SER A 128 8.19 -16.25 3.65
N GLU A 129 7.54 -15.94 4.76
CA GLU A 129 6.97 -16.91 5.71
C GLU A 129 5.46 -17.16 5.50
N SER A 130 4.87 -16.61 4.44
CA SER A 130 3.42 -16.54 4.22
C SER A 130 2.72 -17.90 4.29
N ALA A 131 3.32 -18.95 3.73
CA ALA A 131 2.73 -20.30 3.74
C ALA A 131 2.58 -20.84 5.17
N TRP A 132 3.57 -20.62 6.03
CA TRP A 132 3.53 -21.04 7.42
C TRP A 132 2.59 -20.15 8.24
N LEU A 133 2.67 -18.83 8.06
CA LEU A 133 1.82 -17.87 8.77
C LEU A 133 0.34 -18.06 8.43
N SER A 134 0.01 -18.33 7.17
CA SER A 134 -1.36 -18.60 6.70
C SER A 134 -1.99 -19.84 7.37
N ALA A 135 -1.16 -20.82 7.76
CA ALA A 135 -1.65 -22.00 8.46
C ALA A 135 -1.90 -21.76 9.95
N GLY A 136 -1.29 -20.72 10.54
CA GLY A 136 -1.30 -20.46 11.99
C GLY A 136 -2.11 -19.24 12.42
N ILE A 137 -2.28 -18.24 11.54
CA ILE A 137 -2.94 -16.97 11.86
C ILE A 137 -4.28 -16.88 11.09
N PRO A 138 -5.42 -16.93 11.79
CA PRO A 138 -6.73 -16.74 11.16
C PRO A 138 -6.81 -15.42 10.40
N GLY A 139 -7.31 -15.45 9.17
CA GLY A 139 -7.46 -14.26 8.32
C GLY A 139 -6.18 -13.79 7.62
N PHE A 140 -5.01 -14.37 7.91
CA PHE A 140 -3.74 -13.91 7.34
C PHE A 140 -3.69 -14.00 5.81
N ALA A 141 -4.11 -15.13 5.23
CA ALA A 141 -4.11 -15.28 3.77
C ALA A 141 -5.05 -14.27 3.08
N GLN A 142 -6.17 -13.93 3.72
CA GLN A 142 -7.11 -12.92 3.21
C GLN A 142 -6.51 -11.52 3.31
N ALA A 143 -5.84 -11.21 4.42
CA ALA A 143 -5.15 -9.94 4.59
C ALA A 143 -3.98 -9.79 3.61
N LEU A 144 -3.24 -10.86 3.34
CA LEU A 144 -2.11 -10.82 2.40
C LEU A 144 -2.54 -10.60 0.95
N ASN A 145 -3.71 -11.12 0.56
CA ASN A 145 -4.24 -10.99 -0.80
C ASN A 145 -5.14 -9.76 -0.98
N TRP A 146 -5.52 -9.06 0.10
CA TRP A 146 -6.27 -7.82 -0.03
C TRP A 146 -5.46 -6.84 -0.90
N PRO A 147 -6.09 -6.09 -1.81
CA PRO A 147 -7.54 -5.85 -1.97
C PRO A 147 -8.31 -6.82 -2.90
N GLU A 148 -7.74 -7.96 -3.28
CA GLU A 148 -8.38 -8.96 -4.18
C GLU A 148 -9.60 -9.70 -3.60
#